data_AF-A0A564UQG5-F1
#
_entry.id   AF-A0A564UQG5-F1
#
_cell.length_a   1.000
_cell.length_b   1.000
_cell.length_c   1.000
_cell.angle_alpha   90.00
_cell.angle_beta   90.00
_cell.angle_gamma   90.00
#
_symmetry.space_group_name_H-M   'P 1'
#
loop_
_entity.id
_entity.type
_entity.pdbx_description
1 polymer ?
#
loop_
_entity_poly.entity_id
_entity_poly.type
_entity_poly.pdbx_seq_one_letter_code
_entity_poly.pdbx_strand_id
1 'polypeptide(L)'
;MNLPNKLTVLRVIMVPFFVFFMLTGVGGAANKWIALIIFCVASLTDMLDGKIARARNLVTNFGKFMDPLADKLLVCSAMICMIPLGKLQAWFVIVIIAREFIISGFRLVAADNDIVIAASYWGKFKTVSQMFMLILLIADLGGAFNVIAQVLIWVSLVLTIVSLVDYIAKNVQVLTHGGM
;
A
#
# COMPACT_ATOMS: atom_id res chain seq x y z
N MET A 1 -6.60 -1.60 24.51
CA MET A 1 -6.00 -1.61 23.15
C MET A 1 -4.75 -2.46 23.15
N ASN A 2 -4.68 -3.46 22.26
CA ASN A 2 -3.52 -4.34 22.14
C ASN A 2 -2.35 -3.62 21.45
N LEU A 3 -1.13 -4.14 21.62
CA LEU A 3 0.09 -3.61 20.99
C LEU A 3 -0.04 -3.42 19.47
N PRO A 4 -0.64 -4.36 18.69
CA PRO A 4 -0.84 -4.17 17.25
C PRO A 4 -1.69 -2.93 16.93
N ASN A 5 -2.84 -2.76 17.58
CA ASN A 5 -3.72 -1.60 17.32
C ASN A 5 -3.03 -0.25 17.61
N LYS A 6 -2.11 -0.20 18.58
CA LYS A 6 -1.34 1.03 18.84
C LYS A 6 -0.37 1.34 17.69
N LEU A 7 0.24 0.32 17.09
CA LEU A 7 1.11 0.48 15.92
C LEU A 7 0.33 0.91 14.68
N THR A 8 -0.87 0.36 14.46
CA THR A 8 -1.76 0.78 13.37
C THR A 8 -2.16 2.25 13.50
N VAL A 9 -2.56 2.69 14.70
CA VAL A 9 -2.93 4.09 14.96
C VAL A 9 -1.73 5.01 14.79
N LEU A 10 -0.55 4.61 15.28
CA LEU A 10 0.69 5.34 15.07
C LEU A 10 0.97 5.53 13.57
N ARG A 11 0.79 4.49 12.75
CA ARG A 11 0.98 4.58 11.29
C ARG A 11 0.05 5.61 10.66
N VAL A 12 -1.24 5.57 11.00
CA VAL A 12 -2.22 6.52 10.49
C VAL A 12 -1.82 7.96 10.86
N ILE A 13 -1.33 8.17 12.08
CA ILE A 13 -0.82 9.47 12.52
C ILE A 13 0.45 9.87 11.77
N MET A 14 1.35 8.93 11.44
CA MET A 14 2.59 9.20 10.71
C MET A 14 2.35 9.65 9.26
N VAL A 15 1.23 9.29 8.63
CA VAL A 15 0.93 9.64 7.23
C VAL A 15 0.87 11.16 6.99
N PRO A 16 0.10 11.96 7.77
CA PRO A 16 0.13 13.41 7.68
C PRO A 16 1.54 14.01 7.80
N PHE A 17 2.38 13.53 8.73
CA PHE A 17 3.76 13.99 8.86
C PHE A 17 4.59 13.64 7.64
N PHE A 18 4.44 12.42 7.12
CA PHE A 18 5.08 12.01 5.87
C PHE A 18 4.73 12.95 4.71
N VAL A 19 3.44 13.23 4.51
CA VAL A 19 2.96 14.15 3.45
C VAL A 19 3.51 15.56 3.65
N PHE A 20 3.51 16.03 4.90
CA PHE A 20 4.06 17.35 5.25
C PHE A 20 5.54 17.46 4.86
N PHE A 21 6.39 16.51 5.25
CA PHE A 21 7.81 16.53 4.90
C PHE A 21 8.06 16.37 3.39
N MET A 22 7.21 15.61 2.69
CA MET A 22 7.30 15.42 1.25
C MET A 22 6.97 16.69 0.45
N LEU A 23 5.98 17.48 0.88
CA LEU A 23 5.42 18.57 0.05
C LEU A 23 5.85 19.97 0.47
N THR A 24 6.20 20.21 1.73
CA THR A 24 6.37 21.59 2.23
C THR A 24 7.77 22.16 2.06
N GLY A 25 8.78 21.31 1.83
CA GLY A 25 10.18 21.77 1.62
C GLY A 25 10.85 22.42 2.85
N VAL A 26 10.20 22.42 4.03
CA VAL A 26 10.61 23.19 5.23
C VAL A 26 12.02 22.85 5.75
N GLY A 27 12.51 21.62 5.55
CA GLY A 27 13.85 21.18 5.96
C GLY A 27 14.85 21.02 4.80
N GLY A 28 14.57 21.60 3.62
CA GLY A 28 15.50 21.59 2.49
C GLY A 28 15.87 20.17 2.03
N ALA A 29 17.16 19.92 1.80
CA ALA A 29 17.66 18.63 1.30
C ALA A 29 17.47 17.45 2.28
N ALA A 30 17.24 17.72 3.57
CA ALA A 30 17.01 16.68 4.59
C ALA A 30 15.58 16.11 4.56
N ASN A 31 14.61 16.84 4.01
CA ASN A 31 13.21 16.44 3.98
C ASN A 31 12.98 15.08 3.31
N LYS A 32 13.67 14.83 2.20
CA LYS A 32 13.56 13.55 1.48
C LYS A 32 14.01 12.37 2.35
N TRP A 33 15.06 12.55 3.16
CA TRP A 33 15.56 11.52 4.05
C TRP A 33 14.65 11.30 5.24
N ILE A 34 14.09 12.37 5.81
CA ILE A 34 13.10 12.27 6.90
C ILE A 34 11.84 11.54 6.40
N ALA A 35 11.31 11.93 5.24
CA ALA A 35 10.15 11.29 4.64
C ALA A 35 10.44 9.81 4.31
N LEU A 36 11.63 9.50 3.79
CA LEU A 36 12.06 8.12 3.53
C LEU A 36 12.10 7.28 4.80
N ILE A 37 12.67 7.81 5.89
CA ILE A 37 12.73 7.12 7.18
C ILE A 37 11.32 6.89 7.72
N ILE A 38 10.45 7.91 7.68
CA ILE A 38 9.05 7.78 8.12
C ILE A 38 8.34 6.68 7.30
N PHE A 39 8.48 6.70 5.97
CA PHE A 39 7.90 5.69 5.10
C PHE A 39 8.40 4.28 5.44
N CYS A 40 9.72 4.09 5.50
CA CYS A 40 10.32 2.80 5.81
C CYS A 40 9.89 2.27 7.20
N VAL A 41 9.89 3.12 8.24
CA VAL A 41 9.45 2.73 9.59
C VAL A 41 7.96 2.40 9.59
N ALA A 42 7.13 3.20 8.92
CA ALA A 42 5.69 2.97 8.83
C ALA A 42 5.35 1.66 8.08
N SER A 43 6.07 1.33 7.00
CA SER A 43 5.92 0.08 6.27
C SER A 43 6.45 -1.14 7.05
N LEU A 44 7.57 -1.00 7.75
CA LEU A 44 8.13 -2.10 8.56
C LEU A 44 7.26 -2.41 9.77
N THR A 45 6.67 -1.40 10.41
CA THR A 45 5.75 -1.62 11.53
C THR A 45 4.50 -2.40 11.13
N ASP A 46 4.02 -2.28 9.89
CA ASP A 46 2.92 -3.10 9.31
C ASP A 46 3.27 -4.58 9.15
N MET A 47 4.50 -4.84 8.71
CA MET A 47 4.93 -6.22 8.61
C MET A 47 5.06 -6.86 10.01
N LEU A 48 5.46 -6.07 11.00
CA LEU A 48 5.68 -6.52 12.37
C LEU A 48 4.38 -6.71 13.14
N ASP A 49 3.45 -5.75 13.10
CA ASP A 49 2.18 -5.85 13.81
C ASP A 49 1.33 -7.01 13.30
N GLY A 50 1.27 -7.23 11.98
CA GLY A 50 0.56 -8.34 11.36
C GLY A 50 1.19 -9.71 11.68
N LYS A 51 2.50 -9.77 11.92
CA LYS A 51 3.17 -11.00 12.43
C LYS A 51 2.86 -11.22 13.91
N ILE A 52 2.96 -10.19 14.73
CA ILE A 52 2.74 -10.26 16.19
C ILE A 52 1.27 -10.58 16.51
N ALA A 53 0.32 -9.96 15.81
CA ALA A 53 -1.11 -10.21 15.98
C ALA A 53 -1.47 -11.67 15.67
N ARG A 54 -0.93 -12.22 14.58
CA ARG A 54 -1.10 -13.63 14.21
C ARG A 54 -0.41 -14.59 15.17
N ALA A 55 0.82 -14.28 15.59
CA ALA A 55 1.58 -15.13 16.50
C ALA A 55 0.99 -15.19 17.92
N ARG A 56 0.32 -14.12 18.36
CA ARG A 56 -0.25 -14.03 19.72
C ARG A 56 -1.77 -14.21 19.77
N ASN A 57 -2.43 -14.53 18.66
CA ASN A 57 -3.90 -14.56 18.53
C ASN A 57 -4.59 -13.29 19.05
N LEU A 58 -3.91 -12.14 18.99
CA LEU A 58 -4.42 -10.85 19.48
C LEU A 58 -5.22 -10.12 18.40
N VAL A 59 -6.05 -10.84 17.67
CA VAL A 59 -6.82 -10.31 16.54
C VAL A 59 -8.09 -9.66 17.08
N THR A 60 -8.22 -8.35 16.87
CA THR A 60 -9.42 -7.58 17.27
C THR A 60 -10.21 -7.16 16.04
N ASN A 61 -11.53 -6.99 16.15
CA ASN A 61 -12.38 -6.52 15.04
C ASN A 61 -11.93 -5.15 14.53
N PHE A 62 -11.52 -4.25 15.43
CA PHE A 62 -10.96 -2.95 15.07
C PHE A 62 -9.65 -3.08 14.27
N GLY A 63 -8.71 -3.92 14.72
CA GLY A 63 -7.45 -4.16 14.00
C GLY A 63 -7.67 -4.77 12.61
N LYS A 64 -8.57 -5.77 12.51
CA LYS A 64 -8.93 -6.40 11.22
C LYS A 64 -9.39 -5.38 10.17
N PHE A 65 -10.09 -4.33 10.59
CA PHE A 65 -10.58 -3.27 9.72
C PHE A 65 -9.53 -2.18 9.47
N MET A 66 -8.82 -1.74 10.52
CA MET A 66 -7.88 -0.63 10.44
C MET A 66 -6.56 -0.99 9.77
N ASP A 67 -6.07 -2.23 9.92
CA ASP A 67 -4.76 -2.63 9.38
C ASP A 67 -4.75 -2.55 7.83
N PRO A 68 -5.74 -3.11 7.10
CA PRO A 68 -5.82 -2.95 5.65
C PRO A 68 -5.99 -1.50 5.22
N LEU A 69 -6.73 -0.69 5.99
CA LEU A 69 -6.97 0.71 5.68
C LEU A 69 -5.69 1.53 5.84
N ALA A 70 -4.97 1.35 6.95
CA ALA A 70 -3.72 2.05 7.25
C ALA A 70 -2.60 1.69 6.26
N ASP A 71 -2.49 0.42 5.84
CA ASP A 71 -1.56 0.00 4.77
C ASP A 71 -1.81 0.78 3.47
N LYS A 72 -3.07 0.82 3.00
CA LYS A 72 -3.41 1.53 1.76
C LYS A 72 -3.25 3.03 1.87
N LEU A 73 -3.57 3.63 3.02
CA LEU A 73 -3.39 5.06 3.21
C LEU A 73 -1.93 5.49 3.00
N LEU A 74 -0.97 4.80 3.62
CA LEU A 74 0.45 5.15 3.49
C LEU A 74 0.93 5.07 2.03
N VAL A 75 0.65 3.96 1.35
CA VAL A 75 1.09 3.75 -0.05
C VAL A 75 0.40 4.72 -1.00
N CYS A 76 -0.91 4.93 -0.86
CA CYS A 76 -1.67 5.86 -1.70
C CYS A 76 -1.19 7.30 -1.48
N SER A 77 -1.00 7.72 -0.23
CA SER A 77 -0.47 9.06 0.08
C SER A 77 0.92 9.26 -0.51
N ALA A 78 1.80 8.27 -0.44
CA ALA A 78 3.12 8.33 -1.04
C ALA A 78 3.06 8.48 -2.57
N MET A 79 2.22 7.71 -3.26
CA MET A 79 2.04 7.85 -4.71
C MET A 79 1.44 9.20 -5.10
N ILE A 80 0.46 9.70 -4.35
CA ILE A 80 -0.16 11.00 -4.60
C ILE A 80 0.88 12.13 -4.46
N CYS A 81 1.74 12.07 -3.46
CA CYS A 81 2.82 13.06 -3.27
C CYS A 81 3.82 13.09 -4.44
N MET A 82 3.96 12.00 -5.20
CA MET A 82 4.86 11.96 -6.36
C MET A 82 4.32 12.70 -7.58
N ILE A 83 3.02 13.00 -7.64
CA ILE A 83 2.38 13.72 -8.75
C ILE A 83 2.90 15.16 -8.84
N PRO A 84 2.78 16.02 -7.80
CA PRO A 84 3.29 17.39 -7.86
C PRO A 84 4.82 17.46 -7.99
N LEU A 85 5.54 16.39 -7.60
CA LEU A 85 6.99 16.26 -7.78
C LEU A 85 7.40 15.85 -9.20
N GLY A 86 6.44 15.58 -10.10
CA GLY A 86 6.70 15.18 -11.48
C GLY A 86 7.30 13.78 -11.63
N LYS A 87 7.32 12.97 -10.56
CA LYS A 87 7.92 11.63 -10.54
C LYS A 87 6.92 10.55 -11.00
N LEU A 88 5.62 10.76 -10.79
CA LEU A 88 4.54 9.87 -11.26
C LEU A 88 3.47 10.67 -12.00
N GLN A 89 2.89 10.06 -13.03
CA GLN A 89 1.76 10.63 -13.75
C GLN A 89 0.45 10.36 -13.01
N ALA A 90 -0.48 11.32 -13.00
CA ALA A 90 -1.73 11.20 -12.26
C ALA A 90 -2.58 9.99 -12.69
N TRP A 91 -2.67 9.70 -13.98
CA TRP A 91 -3.42 8.54 -14.48
C TRP A 91 -2.86 7.21 -13.96
N PHE A 92 -1.55 7.09 -13.83
CA PHE A 92 -0.88 5.90 -13.29
C PHE A 92 -1.28 5.68 -11.83
N VAL A 93 -1.23 6.75 -11.03
CA VAL A 93 -1.61 6.71 -9.61
C VAL A 93 -3.08 6.34 -9.47
N ILE A 94 -3.97 6.93 -10.30
CA ILE A 94 -5.40 6.61 -10.31
C ILE A 94 -5.63 5.12 -10.59
N VAL A 95 -4.97 4.52 -11.59
CA VAL A 95 -5.13 3.10 -11.92
C VAL A 95 -4.73 2.21 -10.74
N ILE A 96 -3.60 2.50 -10.09
CA ILE A 96 -3.16 1.73 -8.93
C ILE A 96 -4.16 1.85 -7.78
N ILE A 97 -4.55 3.08 -7.44
CA ILE A 97 -5.48 3.35 -6.34
C ILE A 97 -6.82 2.64 -6.60
N ALA A 98 -7.41 2.84 -7.79
CA ALA A 98 -8.68 2.23 -8.15
C ALA A 98 -8.61 0.70 -7.99
N ARG A 99 -7.56 0.06 -8.49
CA ARG A 99 -7.35 -1.38 -8.31
C ARG A 99 -7.29 -1.79 -6.84
N GLU A 100 -6.56 -1.05 -6.00
CA GLU A 100 -6.42 -1.38 -4.58
C GLU A 100 -7.74 -1.31 -3.82
N PHE A 101 -8.56 -0.30 -4.13
CA PHE A 101 -9.90 -0.16 -3.55
C PHE A 101 -10.85 -1.24 -4.07
N ILE A 102 -10.84 -1.55 -5.36
CA ILE A 102 -11.67 -2.60 -5.96
C ILE A 102 -11.40 -3.95 -5.28
N ILE A 103 -10.15 -4.39 -5.23
CA ILE A 103 -9.80 -5.69 -4.63
C ILE A 103 -10.05 -5.72 -3.12
N SER A 104 -9.82 -4.61 -2.41
CA SER A 104 -10.07 -4.56 -0.96
C SER A 104 -11.56 -4.54 -0.66
N GLY A 105 -12.36 -3.78 -1.41
CA GLY A 105 -13.82 -3.76 -1.31
C GLY A 105 -14.42 -5.13 -1.61
N PHE A 106 -13.97 -5.80 -2.69
CA PHE A 106 -14.42 -7.16 -2.99
C PHE A 106 -14.12 -8.16 -1.88
N ARG A 107 -12.93 -8.10 -1.27
CA ARG A 107 -12.61 -8.97 -0.13
C ARG A 107 -13.49 -8.69 1.08
N LEU A 108 -13.82 -7.42 1.33
CA LEU A 108 -14.67 -7.03 2.44
C LEU A 108 -16.08 -7.59 2.25
N VAL A 109 -16.68 -7.38 1.07
CA VAL A 109 -18.02 -7.91 0.74
C VAL A 109 -18.05 -9.45 0.77
N ALA A 110 -17.00 -10.11 0.25
CA ALA A 110 -16.94 -11.57 0.29
C ALA A 110 -16.81 -12.10 1.73
N ALA A 111 -16.02 -11.42 2.58
CA ALA A 111 -15.87 -11.79 3.98
C ALA A 111 -17.18 -11.63 4.78
N ASP A 112 -18.01 -10.65 4.45
CA ASP A 112 -19.35 -10.49 5.04
C ASP A 112 -20.31 -11.63 4.66
N ASN A 113 -20.04 -12.35 3.55
CA ASN A 113 -20.78 -13.53 3.12
C ASN A 113 -20.08 -14.85 3.52
N ASP A 114 -19.17 -14.81 4.50
CA ASP A 114 -18.37 -15.96 4.96
C ASP A 114 -17.45 -16.60 3.88
N ILE A 115 -17.24 -15.92 2.75
CA ILE A 115 -16.37 -16.38 1.66
C ILE A 115 -14.98 -15.74 1.82
N VAL A 116 -14.00 -16.57 2.21
CA VAL A 116 -12.63 -16.12 2.38
C VAL A 116 -11.87 -16.18 1.04
N ILE A 117 -11.66 -15.02 0.42
CA ILE A 117 -10.84 -14.93 -0.80
C ILE A 117 -9.35 -14.79 -0.43
N ALA A 118 -8.56 -15.79 -0.82
CA ALA A 118 -7.13 -15.79 -0.60
C ALA A 118 -6.39 -14.73 -1.45
N ALA A 119 -5.31 -14.17 -0.91
CA ALA A 119 -4.46 -13.23 -1.64
C ALA A 119 -3.72 -13.92 -2.79
N SER A 120 -3.81 -13.37 -4.01
CA SER A 120 -3.08 -13.91 -5.17
C SER A 120 -1.57 -13.66 -5.07
N TYR A 121 -0.77 -14.58 -5.64
CA TYR A 121 0.68 -14.42 -5.74
C TYR A 121 1.06 -13.10 -6.43
N TRP A 122 0.37 -12.77 -7.52
CA TRP A 122 0.53 -11.51 -8.25
C TRP A 122 0.31 -10.28 -7.35
N GLY A 123 -0.65 -10.35 -6.42
CA GLY A 123 -0.90 -9.28 -5.47
C GLY A 123 0.28 -9.03 -4.53
N LYS A 124 0.97 -10.09 -4.09
CA LYS A 124 2.18 -9.96 -3.24
C LYS A 124 3.34 -9.33 -4.01
N PHE A 125 3.62 -9.82 -5.22
CA PHE A 125 4.67 -9.26 -6.07
C PHE A 125 4.41 -7.79 -6.40
N LYS A 126 3.16 -7.45 -6.70
CA LYS A 126 2.72 -6.06 -6.90
C LYS A 126 3.08 -5.20 -5.69
N THR A 127 2.68 -5.60 -4.47
CA THR A 127 2.97 -4.81 -3.26
C THR A 127 4.47 -4.63 -3.05
N VAL A 128 5.27 -5.70 -3.19
CA VAL A 128 6.72 -5.61 -3.05
C VAL A 128 7.31 -4.63 -4.07
N SER A 129 6.94 -4.75 -5.35
CA SER A 129 7.42 -3.85 -6.40
C SER A 129 7.10 -2.38 -6.13
N GLN A 130 5.92 -2.09 -5.58
CA GLN A 130 5.49 -0.73 -5.26
C GLN A 130 6.22 -0.14 -4.05
N MET A 131 6.47 -0.94 -3.03
CA MET A 131 7.25 -0.50 -1.87
C MET A 131 8.66 -0.11 -2.30
N PHE A 132 9.33 -0.95 -3.11
CA PHE A 132 10.65 -0.62 -3.66
C PHE A 132 10.62 0.59 -4.60
N MET A 133 9.61 0.69 -5.47
CA MET A 133 9.40 1.85 -6.33
C MET A 133 9.34 3.14 -5.50
N LEU A 134 8.49 3.17 -4.47
CA LEU A 134 8.31 4.35 -3.62
C LEU A 134 9.59 4.70 -2.86
N ILE A 135 10.29 3.71 -2.30
CA ILE A 135 11.58 3.93 -1.61
C ILE A 135 12.58 4.62 -2.54
N LEU A 136 12.73 4.13 -3.78
CA LEU A 136 13.67 4.74 -4.73
C LEU A 136 13.24 6.13 -5.19
N LEU A 137 11.93 6.34 -5.42
CA LEU A 137 11.39 7.63 -5.82
C LEU A 137 11.52 8.68 -4.70
N ILE A 138 11.33 8.30 -3.44
CA ILE A 138 11.51 9.20 -2.29
C ILE A 138 12.99 9.52 -2.07
N ALA A 139 13.87 8.51 -2.16
CA ALA A 139 15.31 8.70 -1.92
C ALA A 139 15.98 9.62 -2.97
N ASP A 140 15.49 9.56 -4.21
CA ASP A 140 15.95 10.35 -5.36
C ASP A 140 17.49 10.36 -5.46
N LEU A 141 18.07 9.14 -5.54
CA LEU A 141 19.51 8.90 -5.51
C LEU A 141 20.21 9.24 -6.84
N GLY A 142 19.44 9.45 -7.92
CA GLY A 142 19.98 9.75 -9.25
C GLY A 142 20.66 8.55 -9.94
N GLY A 143 21.16 8.79 -11.15
CA GLY A 143 21.94 7.81 -11.91
C GLY A 143 21.18 6.51 -12.22
N ALA A 144 21.82 5.36 -11.99
CA ALA A 144 21.24 4.04 -12.24
C ALA A 144 19.94 3.79 -11.44
N PHE A 145 19.79 4.41 -10.26
CA PHE A 145 18.59 4.25 -9.44
C PHE A 145 17.35 4.86 -10.10
N ASN A 146 17.48 5.90 -10.93
CA ASN A 146 16.36 6.46 -11.67
C ASN A 146 15.85 5.49 -12.74
N VAL A 147 16.77 4.80 -13.42
CA VAL A 147 16.41 3.76 -14.41
C VAL A 147 15.70 2.60 -13.72
N ILE A 148 16.20 2.15 -12.57
CA ILE A 148 15.56 1.10 -11.77
C ILE A 148 14.18 1.54 -11.30
N ALA A 149 14.04 2.77 -10.80
CA ALA A 149 12.74 3.32 -10.39
C ALA A 149 11.76 3.38 -11.57
N GLN A 150 12.20 3.79 -12.75
CA GLN A 150 11.37 3.83 -13.96
C GLN A 150 10.93 2.43 -14.41
N VAL A 151 11.83 1.44 -14.36
CA VAL A 151 11.47 0.04 -14.60
C VAL A 151 10.43 -0.44 -13.59
N LEU A 152 10.62 -0.13 -12.30
CA LEU A 152 9.68 -0.50 -11.25
C LEU A 152 8.31 0.16 -11.41
N ILE A 153 8.25 1.40 -11.91
CA ILE A 153 6.97 2.05 -12.26
C ILE A 153 6.20 1.17 -13.23
N TRP A 154 6.77 0.83 -14.37
CA TRP A 154 6.11 0.00 -15.38
C TRP A 154 5.80 -1.41 -14.89
N VAL A 155 6.75 -2.05 -14.20
CA VAL A 155 6.53 -3.38 -13.60
C VAL A 155 5.38 -3.35 -12.62
N SER A 156 5.30 -2.34 -11.76
CA SER A 156 4.22 -2.23 -10.77
C SER A 156 2.86 -2.01 -11.43
N LEU A 157 2.78 -1.29 -12.55
CA LEU A 157 1.55 -1.12 -13.33
C LEU A 157 1.10 -2.45 -13.95
N VAL A 158 2.03 -3.15 -14.63
CA VAL A 158 1.74 -4.44 -15.24
C VAL A 158 1.28 -5.44 -14.20
N LEU A 159 1.99 -5.55 -13.07
CA LEU A 159 1.61 -6.42 -11.96
C LEU A 159 0.26 -6.02 -11.35
N THR A 160 -0.06 -4.72 -11.30
CA THR A 160 -1.36 -4.23 -10.83
C THR A 160 -2.50 -4.72 -11.72
N ILE A 161 -2.34 -4.60 -13.04
CA ILE A 161 -3.33 -5.02 -14.04
C ILE A 161 -3.47 -6.55 -14.05
N VAL A 162 -2.35 -7.27 -14.15
CA VAL A 162 -2.33 -8.74 -14.13
C VAL A 162 -2.97 -9.27 -12.86
N SER A 163 -2.63 -8.67 -11.70
CA SER A 163 -3.21 -9.08 -10.43
C SER A 163 -4.71 -8.77 -10.33
N LEU A 164 -5.20 -7.70 -10.95
CA LEU A 164 -6.64 -7.40 -11.02
C LEU A 164 -7.37 -8.46 -11.85
N VAL A 165 -6.86 -8.76 -13.05
CA VAL A 165 -7.45 -9.76 -13.95
C VAL A 165 -7.42 -11.15 -13.31
N ASP A 166 -6.28 -11.58 -12.77
CA ASP A 166 -6.14 -12.88 -12.08
C ASP A 166 -7.12 -13.00 -10.91
N TYR A 167 -7.29 -11.92 -10.14
CA TYR A 167 -8.19 -11.90 -9.01
C TYR A 167 -9.65 -11.98 -9.43
N ILE A 168 -10.06 -11.18 -10.43
CA ILE A 168 -11.43 -11.21 -10.94
C ILE A 168 -11.72 -12.58 -11.57
N ALA A 169 -10.83 -13.11 -12.41
CA ALA A 169 -11.04 -14.38 -13.10
C ALA A 169 -11.22 -15.56 -12.12
N LYS A 170 -10.39 -15.64 -11.08
CA LYS A 170 -10.48 -16.70 -10.06
C LYS A 170 -11.73 -16.60 -9.18
N ASN A 171 -12.24 -15.39 -8.98
CA ASN A 171 -13.36 -15.12 -8.07
C ASN A 171 -14.64 -14.71 -8.82
N VAL A 172 -14.67 -14.87 -10.15
CA VAL A 172 -15.83 -14.47 -10.96
C VAL A 172 -17.06 -15.28 -10.57
N GLN A 173 -16.87 -16.54 -10.15
CA GLN A 173 -17.94 -17.42 -9.67
C GLN A 173 -18.53 -16.93 -8.35
N VAL A 174 -17.68 -16.43 -7.44
CA VAL A 174 -18.11 -15.80 -6.18
C VAL A 174 -18.89 -14.51 -6.46
N LEU A 175 -18.44 -13.72 -7.46
CA LEU A 175 -19.10 -12.48 -7.87
C LEU A 175 -20.43 -12.69 -8.59
N THR A 176 -20.61 -13.82 -9.29
CA THR A 176 -21.85 -14.14 -10.02
C THR A 176 -22.87 -14.93 -9.20
N HIS A 177 -22.42 -15.67 -8.18
CA HIS A 177 -23.30 -16.48 -7.33
C HIS A 177 -23.52 -15.88 -5.93
N GLY A 178 -22.78 -14.83 -5.53
CA GLY A 178 -22.92 -14.12 -4.25
C GLY A 178 -24.12 -13.17 -4.19
N GLY A 179 -25.23 -13.53 -4.85
CA GLY A 179 -26.50 -12.80 -4.88
C GLY A 179 -27.71 -13.72 -4.70
N MET A 180 -27.54 -14.85 -4.01
CA MET A 180 -28.64 -15.71 -3.54
C MET A 180 -28.43 -16.10 -2.09
#